data_AF-G4ZF86-F1
#
_entry.id   AF-G4ZF86-F1
#
_cell.length_a   1.000
_cell.length_b   1.000
_cell.length_c   1.000
_cell.angle_alpha   90.00
_cell.angle_beta   90.00
_cell.angle_gamma   90.00
#
_symmetry.space_group_name_H-M   'P 1'
#
loop_
_entity.id
_entity.type
_entity.pdbx_description
1 polymer ?
#
loop_
_entity_poly.entity_id
_entity_poly.type
_entity_poly.pdbx_seq_one_letter_code
_entity_poly.pdbx_strand_id
1 'polypeptide(L)' 'RVRLLYKDEDQRSRYCAKAQQLLDSVLQGADTNSSNSQIARKALRYRKLTSRLDDIDPTDPTFDVSAFFGVEWCK' A
#
# COMPACT_ATOMS: atom_id res chain seq x y z
N ARG A 1 -13.81 1.48 -3.79
CA ARG A 1 -12.88 2.63 -3.61
C ARG A 1 -13.23 3.33 -2.32
N VAL A 2 -12.25 3.98 -1.66
CA VAL A 2 -12.44 4.67 -0.37
C VAL A 2 -11.95 6.12 -0.53
N ARG A 3 -12.71 7.07 0.00
CA ARG A 3 -12.33 8.49 0.01
C ARG A 3 -11.75 8.86 1.36
N LEU A 4 -10.54 9.40 1.39
CA LEU A 4 -9.87 9.86 2.61
C LEU A 4 -9.74 11.38 2.61
N LEU A 5 -10.25 12.00 3.68
CA LEU A 5 -10.08 13.42 3.94
C LEU A 5 -8.72 13.66 4.58
N TYR A 6 -7.99 14.67 4.11
CA TYR A 6 -6.69 15.03 4.65
C TYR A 6 -6.57 16.54 4.84
N LYS A 7 -5.81 16.97 5.86
CA LYS A 7 -5.69 18.40 6.20
C LYS A 7 -4.48 19.05 5.54
N ASP A 8 -3.36 18.35 5.47
CA ASP A 8 -2.12 18.82 4.85
C ASP A 8 -1.53 17.77 3.88
N GLU A 9 -0.81 18.23 2.87
CA GLU A 9 -0.14 17.33 1.91
C GLU A 9 0.91 16.45 2.61
N ASP A 10 1.49 16.92 3.71
CA ASP A 10 2.48 16.15 4.49
C ASP A 10 1.85 14.92 5.17
N GLN A 11 0.61 15.00 5.65
CA GLN A 11 -0.15 13.86 6.16
C GLN A 11 -0.37 12.86 5.04
N ARG A 12 -0.89 13.31 3.89
CA ARG A 12 -1.09 12.44 2.72
C ARG A 12 0.21 11.74 2.32
N SER A 13 1.30 12.50 2.19
CA SER A 13 2.63 11.99 1.82
C SER A 13 3.12 10.94 2.81
N ARG A 14 3.00 11.18 4.13
CA ARG A 14 3.34 10.20 5.17
C ARG A 14 2.53 8.91 5.08
N TYR A 15 1.22 9.01 4.79
CA TYR A 15 0.39 7.82 4.59
C TYR A 15 0.84 7.02 3.37
N CYS A 16 1.08 7.69 2.24
CA CYS A 16 1.60 7.03 1.03
C CYS A 16 2.94 6.34 1.31
N ALA A 17 3.89 7.02 1.95
CA ALA A 17 5.19 6.46 2.29
C ALA A 17 5.08 5.22 3.20
N LYS A 18 4.20 5.26 4.20
CA LYS A 18 3.95 4.12 5.09
C LYS A 18 3.27 2.96 4.37
N ALA A 19 2.33 3.24 3.48
CA ALA A 19 1.66 2.23 2.68
C ALA A 19 2.66 1.53 1.73
N GLN A 20 3.57 2.29 1.12
CA GLN A 20 4.64 1.75 0.29
C GLN A 20 5.57 0.84 1.10
N GLN A 21 6.07 1.31 2.25
CA GLN A 21 6.91 0.49 3.14
C GLN A 21 6.26 -0.83 3.55
N LEU A 22 4.95 -0.82 3.82
CA LEU A 22 4.21 -2.04 4.13
C LEU A 22 4.10 -2.96 2.91
N LEU A 23 3.87 -2.40 1.72
CA LEU A 23 3.82 -3.17 0.47
C LEU A 23 5.17 -3.85 0.19
N ASP A 24 6.26 -3.09 0.28
CA ASP A 24 7.63 -3.58 0.12
C ASP A 24 7.93 -4.71 1.12
N SER A 25 7.53 -4.54 2.38
CA SER A 25 7.72 -5.57 3.42
C SER A 25 6.97 -6.88 3.14
N VAL A 26 5.85 -6.82 2.41
CA VAL A 26 5.09 -8.01 2.02
C VAL A 26 5.78 -8.70 0.84
N LEU A 27 6.27 -7.93 -0.13
CA LEU A 27 6.93 -8.39 -1.36
C LEU A 27 8.29 -9.04 -1.08
N GLN A 28 9.10 -8.48 -0.18
CA GLN A 28 10.43 -9.01 0.15
C GLN A 28 10.41 -10.41 0.78
N GLY A 29 9.23 -10.90 1.16
CA GLY A 29 9.07 -12.29 1.59
C GLY A 29 9.60 -12.56 3.00
N ALA A 30 8.83 -13.35 3.74
CA ALA A 30 9.18 -14.12 4.94
C ALA A 30 9.81 -13.47 6.20
N ASP A 31 10.70 -12.48 6.17
CA ASP A 31 11.51 -12.16 7.37
C ASP A 31 10.97 -11.03 8.26
N THR A 32 9.93 -10.32 7.83
CA THR A 32 9.29 -9.32 8.68
C THR A 32 8.24 -9.97 9.57
N ASN A 33 8.65 -10.53 10.72
CA ASN A 33 7.77 -11.04 11.78
C ASN A 33 6.91 -9.96 12.47
N SER A 34 6.81 -8.76 11.90
CA SER A 34 5.97 -7.72 12.46
C SER A 34 4.50 -8.10 12.30
N SER A 35 3.69 -7.88 13.32
CA SER A 35 2.24 -8.09 13.23
C SER A 35 1.62 -7.30 12.08
N ASN A 36 2.17 -6.11 11.78
CA ASN A 36 1.68 -5.22 10.73
C ASN A 36 1.89 -5.80 9.32
N SER A 37 3.06 -6.37 9.02
CA SER A 37 3.34 -7.01 7.72
C SER A 37 2.49 -8.27 7.52
N GLN A 38 2.24 -9.04 8.59
CA GLN A 38 1.32 -10.19 8.54
C GLN A 38 -0.13 -9.76 8.24
N ILE A 39 -0.61 -8.70 8.91
CA ILE A 39 -1.93 -8.13 8.67
C ILE A 39 -2.02 -7.58 7.24
N ALA A 40 -1.00 -6.86 6.77
CA ALA A 40 -0.94 -6.33 5.40
C ALA A 40 -0.97 -7.45 4.36
N ARG A 41 -0.17 -8.51 4.53
CA ARG A 41 -0.17 -9.69 3.66
C ARG A 41 -1.55 -10.35 3.63
N LYS A 42 -2.21 -10.50 4.79
CA LYS A 42 -3.57 -11.05 4.87
C LYS A 42 -4.59 -10.17 4.16
N ALA A 43 -4.51 -8.85 4.33
CA ALA A 43 -5.39 -7.89 3.68
C ALA A 43 -5.22 -7.89 2.14
N LEU A 44 -3.97 -7.94 1.65
CA LEU A 44 -3.65 -8.04 0.23
C LEU A 44 -4.20 -9.33 -0.40
N ARG A 45 -4.06 -10.47 0.29
CA ARG A 45 -4.66 -11.75 -0.13
C ARG A 45 -6.19 -11.68 -0.17
N TYR A 46 -6.82 -11.13 0.86
CA TYR A 46 -8.28 -11.00 0.91
C TYR A 46 -8.83 -10.12 -0.22
N ARG A 47 -8.11 -9.04 -0.56
CA ARG A 47 -8.46 -8.17 -1.69
C ARG A 47 -8.05 -8.71 -3.06
N LYS A 48 -7.48 -9.92 -3.14
CA LYS A 48 -6.94 -10.53 -4.37
C LYS A 48 -5.96 -9.59 -5.10
N LEU A 49 -5.20 -8.80 -4.35
CA LEU A 49 -4.22 -7.86 -4.88
C LEU A 49 -2.87 -8.52 -5.15
N THR A 50 -2.60 -9.67 -4.53
CA THR A 50 -1.35 -10.41 -4.74
C THR A 50 -1.15 -10.83 -6.19
N SER A 51 -2.21 -11.25 -6.91
CA SER A 51 -2.11 -11.58 -8.33
C SER A 51 -1.93 -10.35 -9.23
N ARG A 52 -2.31 -9.15 -8.75
CA ARG A 52 -2.07 -7.89 -9.48
C ARG A 52 -0.64 -7.38 -9.32
N LEU A 53 0.06 -7.84 -8.27
CA LEU A 53 1.47 -7.52 -8.05
C LEU A 53 2.40 -8.34 -8.98
N ASP A 54 1.88 -9.39 -9.62
CA ASP A 54 2.63 -10.13 -10.65
C ASP A 54 2.77 -9.30 -11.95
N ASP A 55 1.80 -8.42 -12.22
CA ASP A 55 1.74 -7.59 -13.45
C ASP A 55 2.17 -6.12 -13.22
N ILE A 56 2.33 -5.69 -11.97
CA ILE A 56 2.61 -4.29 -11.61
C ILE A 56 3.87 -4.24 -10.77
N ASP A 57 4.86 -3.46 -11.22
CA ASP A 57 6.08 -3.18 -10.46
C ASP A 57 5.82 -2.10 -9.39
N PRO A 58 5.78 -2.45 -8.10
CA PRO A 58 5.54 -1.50 -7.02
C PRO A 58 6.77 -0.65 -6.69
N THR A 59 7.93 -0.98 -7.27
CA THR A 59 9.17 -0.23 -7.09
C THR A 59 9.34 0.90 -8.10
N ASP A 60 8.46 0.96 -9.11
CA ASP A 60 8.41 2.05 -10.09
C ASP A 60 8.17 3.40 -9.37
N PRO A 61 9.01 4.43 -9.60
CA PRO A 61 8.82 5.77 -9.02
C PRO A 61 7.47 6.42 -9.38
N THR A 62 6.84 5.97 -10.45
CA THR A 62 5.53 6.43 -10.92
C THR A 62 4.35 5.63 -10.34
N PHE A 63 4.64 4.59 -9.55
CA PHE A 63 3.62 3.76 -8.92
C PHE A 63 2.80 4.57 -7.91
N ASP A 64 1.51 4.73 -8.20
CA ASP A 64 0.56 5.36 -7.28
C ASP A 64 0.00 4.32 -6.30
N VAL A 65 0.63 4.24 -5.12
CA VAL A 65 0.21 3.37 -4.01
C VAL A 65 -1.23 3.65 -3.56
N SER A 66 -1.70 4.89 -3.65
CA SER A 66 -3.07 5.24 -3.26
C SER A 66 -4.07 4.68 -4.27
N ALA A 67 -3.82 4.90 -5.56
CA ALA A 67 -4.64 4.36 -6.63
C ALA A 67 -4.65 2.83 -6.62
N PHE A 68 -3.51 2.19 -6.35
CA PHE A 68 -3.40 0.74 -6.21
C PHE A 68 -4.36 0.18 -5.15
N PHE A 69 -4.44 0.84 -3.98
CA PHE A 69 -5.37 0.48 -2.90
C PHE A 69 -6.81 0.99 -3.12
N GLY A 70 -7.06 1.72 -4.22
CA GLY A 70 -8.35 2.33 -4.54
C GLY A 70 -8.72 3.45 -3.57
N VAL A 71 -7.72 4.19 -3.08
CA VAL A 71 -7.86 5.37 -2.23
C VAL A 71 -7.92 6.61 -3.11
N GLU A 72 -8.95 7.41 -2.90
CA GLU A 72 -9.10 8.74 -3.48
C GLU A 72 -8.95 9.77 -2.36
N TRP A 73 -8.09 10.77 -2.56
CA TRP A 73 -7.84 11.82 -1.57
C TRP A 73 -8.78 13.00 -1.81
N CYS A 74 -9.42 13.47 -0.73
CA CYS A 74 -10.28 14.65 -0.73
C CYS A 74 -9.71 15.66 0.25
N LYS A 75 -9.66 16.92 -0.16
CA LYS A 75 -9.25 18.03 0.70
C LYS A 75 -10.45 18.61 1.43
#